data_AF-A0A965MW86-F1
#
_entry.id   AF-A0A965MW86-F1
#
_cell.length_a   1.000
_cell.length_b   1.000
_cell.length_c   1.000
_cell.angle_alpha   90.00
_cell.angle_beta   90.00
_cell.angle_gamma   90.00
#
_symmetry.space_group_name_H-M   'P 1'
#
loop_
_entity.id
_entity.type
_entity.pdbx_description
1 polymer ?
#
loop_
_entity_poly.entity_id
_entity_poly.type
_entity_poly.pdbx_seq_one_letter_code
_entity_poly.pdbx_strand_id
1 'polypeptide(L)'
;MEHPVEAGVDGVVEEVLVAEGETIAAGQTIVRITPGAVTGAEVTSAAGTSSGERADLARYRERRFLTTDEARPDAVARRAARGHRTARANIADLVDEGSFVEYGSFAIAAQRRRRELDDLIRNTPADGLVGGLARVNGEQFPGDEARVAVASYDYTVLAGTQGQKNHTKKDRIFDVAEQLRLPFILFAEGGGGRPGDTDASGVAGLDCLAFAYFARLSGL
;
A
#
# COMPACT_ATOMS: atom_id res chain seq x y z
N MET A 1 -47.25 -16.41 33.28
CA MET A 1 -47.90 -16.27 31.96
C MET A 1 -46.98 -15.38 31.16
N GLU A 2 -46.54 -15.83 29.99
CA GLU A 2 -45.64 -15.07 29.12
C GLU A 2 -46.47 -14.48 27.98
N HIS A 3 -46.16 -13.25 27.58
CA HIS A 3 -46.78 -12.59 26.44
C HIS A 3 -45.74 -12.42 25.34
N PRO A 4 -45.85 -13.15 24.21
CA PRO A 4 -44.93 -12.96 23.10
C PRO A 4 -45.15 -11.57 22.46
N VAL A 5 -44.06 -10.89 22.12
CA VAL A 5 -44.09 -9.68 21.28
C VAL A 5 -43.61 -10.09 19.89
N GLU A 6 -44.52 -10.08 18.93
CA GLU A 6 -44.24 -10.45 17.54
C GLU A 6 -43.87 -9.22 16.71
N ALA A 7 -42.91 -9.36 15.80
CA ALA A 7 -42.55 -8.30 14.87
C ALA A 7 -43.69 -8.09 13.86
N GLY A 8 -44.16 -6.84 13.72
CA GLY A 8 -45.20 -6.49 12.74
C GLY A 8 -44.69 -6.30 11.31
N VAL A 9 -43.37 -6.41 11.09
CA VAL A 9 -42.70 -6.22 9.80
C VAL A 9 -41.54 -7.20 9.67
N ASP A 10 -41.24 -7.61 8.44
CA ASP A 10 -39.96 -8.22 8.11
C ASP A 10 -38.87 -7.15 8.18
N GLY A 11 -37.70 -7.47 8.73
CA GLY A 11 -36.61 -6.51 8.83
C GLY A 11 -35.43 -7.00 9.67
N VAL A 12 -34.45 -6.11 9.84
CA VAL A 12 -33.27 -6.35 10.67
C VAL A 12 -33.43 -5.63 12.00
N VAL A 13 -33.21 -6.36 13.10
CA VAL A 13 -33.13 -5.76 14.44
C VAL A 13 -31.86 -4.90 14.49
N GLU A 14 -32.03 -3.58 14.61
CA GLU A 14 -30.91 -2.66 14.72
C GLU A 14 -30.38 -2.62 16.16
N GLU A 15 -31.30 -2.65 17.13
CA GLU A 15 -30.99 -2.42 18.52
C GLU A 15 -32.05 -3.06 19.43
N VAL A 16 -31.61 -3.72 20.49
CA VAL A 16 -32.46 -4.18 21.60
C VAL A 16 -32.23 -3.23 22.77
N LEU A 17 -33.29 -2.58 23.23
CA LEU A 17 -33.23 -1.44 24.16
C LEU A 17 -33.50 -1.83 25.62
N VAL A 18 -33.70 -3.12 25.89
CA VAL A 18 -34.00 -3.66 27.22
C VAL A 18 -33.09 -4.85 27.52
N ALA A 19 -32.79 -5.06 28.79
CA ALA A 19 -32.02 -6.20 29.26
C ALA A 19 -32.91 -7.37 29.73
N GLU A 20 -32.35 -8.58 29.77
CA GLU A 20 -33.03 -9.73 30.35
C GLU A 20 -33.30 -9.49 31.85
N GLY A 21 -34.55 -9.72 32.28
CA GLY A 21 -35.00 -9.47 33.66
C GLY A 21 -35.38 -8.02 33.96
N GLU A 22 -35.29 -7.11 33.00
CA GLU A 22 -35.74 -5.72 33.16
C GLU A 22 -37.27 -5.63 33.18
N THR A 23 -37.82 -4.86 34.12
CA THR A 23 -39.26 -4.57 34.18
C THR A 23 -39.61 -3.52 33.13
N ILE A 24 -40.49 -3.86 32.19
CA ILE A 24 -40.95 -2.96 31.13
C ILE A 24 -42.34 -2.36 31.43
N ALA A 25 -42.58 -1.14 30.95
CA ALA A 25 -43.88 -0.47 31.03
C ALA A 25 -44.69 -0.58 29.72
N ALA A 26 -46.01 -0.45 29.81
CA ALA A 26 -46.87 -0.39 28.63
C ALA A 26 -46.48 0.81 27.74
N GLY A 27 -46.22 0.55 26.46
CA GLY A 27 -45.78 1.57 25.49
C GLY A 27 -44.27 1.85 25.47
N GLN A 28 -43.47 1.17 26.30
CA GLN A 28 -42.01 1.26 26.24
C GLN A 28 -41.49 0.63 24.94
N THR A 29 -40.55 1.31 24.29
CA THR A 29 -39.85 0.75 23.13
C THR A 29 -38.82 -0.27 23.59
N ILE A 30 -38.94 -1.50 23.12
CA ILE A 30 -38.05 -2.61 23.51
C ILE A 30 -37.05 -3.00 22.41
N VAL A 31 -37.37 -2.76 21.14
CA VAL A 31 -36.54 -3.09 19.97
C VAL A 31 -36.75 -2.05 18.87
N ARG A 32 -35.69 -1.70 18.12
CA ARG A 32 -35.79 -0.94 16.86
C ARG A 32 -35.53 -1.87 15.67
N ILE A 33 -36.44 -1.86 14.70
CA ILE A 33 -36.37 -2.69 13.49
C ILE A 33 -36.38 -1.78 12.26
N THR A 34 -35.43 -2.01 11.35
CA THR A 34 -35.49 -1.41 10.00
C THR A 34 -36.21 -2.37 9.06
N PRO A 35 -37.38 -1.99 8.49
CA PRO A 35 -38.16 -2.86 7.62
C PRO A 35 -37.40 -3.25 6.34
N GLY A 36 -37.49 -4.52 5.93
CA GLY A 36 -36.84 -5.03 4.71
C GLY A 36 -37.06 -6.52 4.49
N ALA A 37 -36.94 -6.97 3.25
CA ALA A 37 -37.10 -8.39 2.91
C ALA A 37 -35.95 -9.23 3.52
N VAL A 38 -36.29 -10.19 4.37
CA VAL A 38 -35.32 -11.12 4.98
C VAL A 38 -35.28 -12.40 4.17
N THR A 39 -34.14 -12.73 3.57
CA THR A 39 -33.92 -13.99 2.85
C THR A 39 -32.89 -14.84 3.58
N GLY A 40 -33.34 -15.88 4.29
CA GLY A 40 -32.48 -16.86 4.98
C GLY A 40 -31.73 -16.30 6.19
N ALA A 41 -32.23 -16.56 7.40
CA ALA A 41 -31.62 -16.07 8.63
C ALA A 41 -30.39 -16.90 9.04
N GLU A 42 -29.19 -16.32 8.95
CA GLU A 42 -28.09 -16.63 9.88
C GLU A 42 -28.09 -15.59 11.00
N VAL A 43 -28.23 -16.06 12.24
CA VAL A 43 -28.08 -15.23 13.44
C VAL A 43 -26.63 -14.77 13.50
N THR A 44 -26.37 -13.53 13.12
CA THR A 44 -25.04 -12.94 13.28
C THR A 44 -24.99 -12.25 14.64
N SER A 45 -24.24 -12.84 15.57
CA SER A 45 -23.93 -12.25 16.88
C SER A 45 -23.36 -10.84 16.71
N ALA A 46 -23.80 -9.92 17.57
CA ALA A 46 -23.40 -8.52 17.60
C ALA A 46 -21.91 -8.30 17.29
N ALA A 47 -21.63 -7.75 16.12
CA ALA A 47 -20.36 -7.08 15.87
C ALA A 47 -20.38 -5.78 16.67
N GLY A 48 -19.68 -5.75 17.80
CA GLY A 48 -19.49 -4.54 18.58
C GLY A 48 -19.00 -3.41 17.68
N THR A 49 -19.77 -2.33 17.61
CA THR A 49 -19.39 -1.10 16.92
C THR A 49 -18.21 -0.49 17.67
N SER A 50 -16.98 -0.78 17.26
CA SER A 50 -15.81 -0.06 17.76
C SER A 50 -15.89 1.38 17.22
N SER A 51 -16.25 2.33 18.07
CA SER A 51 -16.42 3.75 17.72
C SER A 51 -15.11 4.51 17.46
N GLY A 52 -14.01 3.80 17.20
CA GLY A 52 -12.68 4.36 16.95
C GLY A 52 -11.92 3.62 15.87
N GLU A 53 -10.90 4.28 15.31
CA GLU A 53 -9.97 3.63 14.39
C GLU A 53 -9.26 2.47 15.09
N ARG A 54 -9.20 1.31 14.42
CA ARG A 54 -8.46 0.17 14.92
C ARG A 54 -6.97 0.51 15.01
N ALA A 55 -6.33 0.12 16.11
CA ALA A 55 -4.91 0.38 16.34
C ALA A 55 -3.99 -0.22 15.26
N ASP A 56 -4.41 -1.30 14.56
CA ASP A 56 -3.66 -1.86 13.44
C ASP A 56 -3.70 -0.97 12.18
N LEU A 57 -4.85 -0.38 11.88
CA LEU A 57 -5.04 0.55 10.78
C LEU A 57 -4.28 1.86 11.02
N ALA A 58 -4.31 2.37 12.25
CA ALA A 58 -3.53 3.54 12.65
C ALA A 58 -2.02 3.32 12.40
N ARG A 59 -1.48 2.17 12.85
CA ARG A 59 -0.07 1.79 12.59
C ARG A 59 0.26 1.65 11.11
N TYR A 60 -0.66 1.07 10.32
CA TYR A 60 -0.49 0.99 8.87
C TYR A 60 -0.43 2.37 8.23
N ARG A 61 -1.34 3.28 8.60
CA ARG A 61 -1.42 4.65 8.06
C ARG A 61 -0.18 5.46 8.43
N GLU A 62 0.26 5.39 9.68
CA GLU A 62 1.52 6.00 10.13
C GLU A 62 2.68 5.50 9.28
N ARG A 63 2.78 4.18 9.10
CA ARG A 63 3.86 3.60 8.32
C ARG A 63 3.77 3.96 6.83
N ARG A 64 2.57 4.12 6.27
CA ARG A 64 2.37 4.60 4.90
C ARG A 64 2.79 6.04 4.76
N PHE A 65 2.44 6.89 5.72
CA PHE A 65 2.84 8.29 5.73
C PHE A 65 4.35 8.45 5.69
N LEU A 66 5.12 7.68 6.48
CA LEU A 66 6.59 7.75 6.47
C LEU A 66 7.25 7.46 5.12
N THR A 67 6.53 6.88 4.17
CA THR A 67 7.04 6.63 2.81
C THR A 67 6.88 7.82 1.87
N THR A 68 6.07 8.83 2.21
CA THR A 68 5.73 9.97 1.35
C THR A 68 6.78 11.07 1.37
N ASP A 69 6.70 12.01 0.43
CA ASP A 69 7.54 13.21 0.42
C ASP A 69 7.20 14.16 1.58
N GLU A 70 5.93 14.22 1.98
CA GLU A 70 5.45 15.04 3.10
C GLU A 70 6.12 14.65 4.43
N ALA A 71 6.36 13.35 4.64
CA ALA A 71 7.08 12.88 5.82
C ALA A 71 8.61 13.08 5.74
N ARG A 72 9.13 13.67 4.65
CA ARG A 72 10.57 13.76 4.35
C ARG A 72 11.00 15.17 3.89
N PRO A 73 10.61 16.25 4.58
CA PRO A 73 10.81 17.62 4.12
C PRO A 73 12.28 17.96 3.83
N ASP A 74 13.22 17.47 4.63
CA ASP A 74 14.65 17.74 4.41
C ASP A 74 15.18 17.11 3.12
N ALA A 75 14.72 15.91 2.77
CA ALA A 75 15.12 15.23 1.54
C ALA A 75 14.54 15.95 0.31
N VAL A 76 13.28 16.37 0.40
CA VAL A 76 12.59 17.16 -0.62
C VAL A 76 13.30 18.50 -0.83
N ALA A 77 13.60 19.23 0.25
CA ALA A 77 14.28 20.51 0.20
C ALA A 77 15.68 20.40 -0.45
N ARG A 78 16.45 19.36 -0.12
CA ARG A 78 17.77 19.11 -0.74
C ARG A 78 17.68 18.85 -2.24
N ARG A 79 16.62 18.19 -2.73
CA ARG A 79 16.36 17.99 -4.16
C ARG A 79 15.97 19.31 -4.84
N ALA A 80 15.01 20.02 -4.25
CA ALA A 80 14.51 21.29 -4.77
C ALA A 80 15.62 22.35 -4.88
N ALA A 81 16.51 22.44 -3.89
CA ALA A 81 17.65 23.36 -3.91
C ALA A 81 18.63 23.14 -5.08
N ARG A 82 18.59 21.96 -5.71
CA ARG A 82 19.38 21.61 -6.91
C ARG A 82 18.56 21.61 -8.20
N GLY A 83 17.30 22.06 -8.14
CA GLY A 83 16.40 22.06 -9.30
C GLY A 83 15.92 20.67 -9.71
N HIS A 84 15.97 19.68 -8.81
CA HIS A 84 15.53 18.31 -9.10
C HIS A 84 14.18 17.99 -8.44
N ARG A 85 13.37 17.19 -9.13
CA ARG A 85 12.15 16.56 -8.58
C ARG A 85 12.52 15.34 -7.73
N THR A 86 11.64 14.91 -6.82
CA THR A 86 11.79 13.63 -6.10
C THR A 86 11.38 12.45 -6.99
N ALA A 87 11.70 11.22 -6.56
CA ALA A 87 11.23 10.01 -7.24
C ALA A 87 9.69 9.92 -7.30
N ARG A 88 9.01 10.31 -6.21
CA ARG A 88 7.55 10.31 -6.16
C ARG A 88 6.94 11.40 -7.02
N ALA A 89 7.53 12.60 -7.04
CA ALA A 89 7.08 13.67 -7.92
C ALA A 89 7.25 13.31 -9.41
N ASN A 90 8.34 12.64 -9.79
CA ASN A 90 8.50 12.16 -11.17
C ASN A 90 7.43 11.14 -11.56
N ILE A 91 7.10 10.19 -10.68
CA ILE A 91 6.04 9.21 -10.96
C ILE A 91 4.68 9.90 -11.02
N ALA A 92 4.37 10.78 -10.06
CA ALA A 92 3.10 11.50 -10.01
C ALA A 92 2.86 12.41 -11.22
N ASP A 93 3.92 13.01 -11.77
CA ASP A 93 3.86 13.84 -12.98
C ASP A 93 3.66 12.99 -14.26
N LEU A 94 4.13 11.74 -14.25
CA LEU A 94 4.06 10.84 -15.41
C LEU A 94 2.73 10.11 -15.52
N VAL A 95 2.18 9.65 -14.40
CA VAL A 95 1.05 8.70 -14.38
C VAL A 95 -0.28 9.41 -14.19
N ASP A 96 -1.35 8.81 -14.70
CA ASP A 96 -2.70 9.31 -14.50
C ASP A 96 -3.05 9.33 -13.01
N GLU A 97 -3.75 10.38 -12.56
CA GLU A 97 -4.11 10.58 -11.16
C GLU A 97 -4.86 9.36 -10.58
N GLY A 98 -4.46 8.90 -9.39
CA GLY A 98 -5.07 7.75 -8.73
C GLY A 98 -4.76 6.38 -9.34
N SER A 99 -4.00 6.29 -10.44
CA SER A 99 -3.73 5.03 -11.12
C SER A 99 -2.57 4.22 -10.54
N PHE A 100 -1.66 4.85 -9.79
CA PHE A 100 -0.42 4.21 -9.33
C PHE A 100 -0.64 3.23 -8.18
N VAL A 101 -0.36 1.95 -8.43
CA VAL A 101 -0.37 0.87 -7.44
C VAL A 101 1.06 0.49 -7.10
N GLU A 102 1.58 1.07 -6.02
CA GLU A 102 2.96 0.90 -5.57
C GLU A 102 3.21 -0.49 -4.97
N TYR A 103 4.28 -1.16 -5.40
CA TYR A 103 4.69 -2.45 -4.87
C TYR A 103 5.74 -2.24 -3.78
N GLY A 104 5.65 -2.95 -2.64
CA GLY A 104 6.71 -2.97 -1.63
C GLY A 104 7.09 -1.59 -1.07
N SER A 105 6.12 -0.69 -0.87
CA SER A 105 6.35 0.66 -0.30
C SER A 105 7.02 0.62 1.07
N PHE A 106 6.79 -0.44 1.85
CA PHE A 106 7.36 -0.64 3.19
C PHE A 106 8.74 -1.31 3.22
N ALA A 107 9.32 -1.61 2.05
CA ALA A 107 10.68 -2.13 1.99
C ALA A 107 11.66 -1.17 2.67
N ILE A 108 12.65 -1.75 3.35
CA ILE A 108 13.77 -1.05 3.99
C ILE A 108 15.07 -1.73 3.60
N ALA A 109 16.19 -1.02 3.70
CA ALA A 109 17.49 -1.58 3.36
C ALA A 109 17.82 -2.82 4.20
N ALA A 110 18.56 -3.76 3.60
CA ALA A 110 18.97 -5.01 4.21
C ALA A 110 20.16 -4.81 5.17
N GLN A 111 19.97 -3.97 6.19
CA GLN A 111 21.02 -3.48 7.09
C GLN A 111 20.65 -3.61 8.58
N ARG A 112 19.67 -4.47 8.92
CA ARG A 112 19.21 -4.71 10.30
C ARG A 112 20.32 -5.18 11.25
N ARG A 113 21.38 -5.81 10.73
CA ARG A 113 22.54 -6.21 11.56
C ARG A 113 23.38 -5.05 12.09
N ARG A 114 23.23 -3.84 11.53
CA ARG A 114 24.07 -2.69 11.85
C ARG A 114 23.31 -1.39 12.09
N ARG A 115 21.99 -1.39 11.93
CA ARG A 115 21.12 -0.23 12.09
C ARG A 115 19.82 -0.66 12.76
N GLU A 116 19.34 0.19 13.67
CA GLU A 116 18.06 0.00 14.33
C GLU A 116 16.90 0.02 13.35
N LEU A 117 15.83 -0.70 13.67
CA LEU A 117 14.69 -0.79 12.78
C LEU A 117 14.09 0.60 12.50
N ASP A 118 13.81 1.43 13.52
CA ASP A 118 13.22 2.77 13.32
C ASP A 118 14.05 3.67 12.41
N ASP A 119 15.38 3.62 12.55
CA ASP A 119 16.30 4.34 11.66
C ASP A 119 16.17 3.86 10.21
N LEU A 120 16.12 2.54 9.96
CA LEU A 120 15.89 2.00 8.62
C LEU A 120 14.53 2.42 8.06
N ILE A 121 13.49 2.46 8.90
CA ILE A 121 12.14 2.87 8.50
C ILE A 121 12.15 4.31 7.97
N ARG A 122 12.78 5.23 8.70
CA ARG A 122 12.80 6.66 8.37
C ARG A 122 13.75 6.99 7.22
N ASN A 123 14.90 6.33 7.18
CA ASN A 123 16.01 6.71 6.32
C ASN A 123 16.21 5.81 5.10
N THR A 124 15.48 4.69 5.00
CA THR A 124 15.52 3.80 3.83
C THR A 124 14.13 3.44 3.27
N PRO A 125 13.18 4.41 3.17
CA PRO A 125 11.84 4.12 2.68
C PRO A 125 11.85 3.53 1.27
N ALA A 126 10.99 2.54 1.04
CA ALA A 126 10.90 1.76 -0.21
C ALA A 126 12.24 1.17 -0.69
N ASP A 127 13.22 1.03 0.21
CA ASP A 127 14.61 0.69 -0.09
C ASP A 127 15.27 1.56 -1.20
N GLY A 128 14.80 2.80 -1.36
CA GLY A 128 15.29 3.73 -2.37
C GLY A 128 14.83 3.44 -3.80
N LEU A 129 13.79 2.64 -4.01
CA LEU A 129 13.15 2.43 -5.30
C LEU A 129 11.64 2.53 -5.14
N VAL A 130 11.01 3.54 -5.74
CA VAL A 130 9.55 3.65 -5.85
C VAL A 130 9.14 2.99 -7.17
N GLY A 131 8.16 2.09 -7.16
CA GLY A 131 7.76 1.42 -8.40
C GLY A 131 6.55 0.52 -8.24
N GLY A 132 5.89 0.23 -9.35
CA GLY A 132 4.62 -0.48 -9.39
C GLY A 132 3.96 -0.39 -10.77
N LEU A 133 2.64 -0.57 -10.80
CA LEU A 133 1.83 -0.46 -12.01
C LEU A 133 1.08 0.87 -12.02
N ALA A 134 0.81 1.40 -13.20
CA ALA A 134 0.06 2.65 -13.38
C ALA A 134 -0.65 2.70 -14.74
N ARG A 135 -1.32 3.82 -15.00
CA ARG A 135 -1.75 4.22 -16.34
C ARG A 135 -1.03 5.52 -16.76
N VAL A 136 -0.80 5.69 -18.04
CA VAL A 136 -0.24 6.90 -18.65
C VAL A 136 -1.06 7.24 -19.89
N ASN A 137 -1.49 8.50 -20.00
CA ASN A 137 -2.30 9.01 -21.11
C ASN A 137 -3.66 8.30 -21.24
N GLY A 138 -4.29 7.91 -20.13
CA GLY A 138 -5.57 7.20 -20.13
C GLY A 138 -6.72 7.93 -20.82
N GLU A 139 -6.68 9.26 -20.91
CA GLU A 139 -7.63 10.05 -21.69
C GLU A 139 -7.50 9.83 -23.21
N GLN A 140 -6.28 9.57 -23.70
CA GLN A 140 -6.01 9.31 -25.12
C GLN A 140 -6.15 7.81 -25.47
N PHE A 141 -5.88 6.93 -24.50
CA PHE A 141 -5.90 5.48 -24.67
C PHE A 141 -6.79 4.83 -23.58
N PRO A 142 -8.12 4.76 -23.78
CA PRO A 142 -9.09 4.46 -22.72
C PRO A 142 -9.13 3.00 -22.24
N GLY A 143 -8.27 2.12 -22.77
CA GLY A 143 -8.28 0.69 -22.49
C GLY A 143 -7.07 0.21 -21.70
N ASP A 144 -6.64 -0.99 -22.06
CA ASP A 144 -5.49 -1.68 -21.48
C ASP A 144 -4.15 -1.15 -22.00
N GLU A 145 -4.19 -0.37 -23.08
CA GLU A 145 -3.05 0.23 -23.79
C GLU A 145 -2.35 1.33 -22.99
N ALA A 146 -3.07 2.00 -22.09
CA ALA A 146 -2.50 3.00 -21.19
C ALA A 146 -1.71 2.38 -20.01
N ARG A 147 -1.84 1.07 -19.76
CA ARG A 147 -1.20 0.43 -18.60
C ARG A 147 0.30 0.39 -18.79
N VAL A 148 1.03 0.75 -17.74
CA VAL A 148 2.50 0.70 -17.70
C VAL A 148 3.00 0.10 -16.40
N ALA A 149 4.20 -0.46 -16.45
CA ALA A 149 5.04 -0.61 -15.26
C ALA A 149 5.97 0.61 -15.18
N VAL A 150 6.14 1.16 -13.97
CA VAL A 150 7.04 2.30 -13.75
C VAL A 150 7.87 2.08 -12.50
N ALA A 151 9.14 2.48 -12.56
CA ALA A 151 10.03 2.54 -11.41
C ALA A 151 10.93 3.78 -11.44
N SER A 152 11.20 4.33 -10.27
CA SER A 152 12.12 5.44 -10.06
C SER A 152 13.01 5.14 -8.87
N TYR A 153 14.32 5.15 -9.07
CA TYR A 153 15.25 5.21 -7.95
C TYR A 153 15.11 6.56 -7.24
N ASP A 154 15.18 6.53 -5.91
CA ASP A 154 15.20 7.72 -5.07
C ASP A 154 16.62 8.03 -4.65
N TYR A 155 17.24 8.99 -5.33
CA TYR A 155 18.61 9.42 -5.05
C TYR A 155 18.82 9.89 -3.60
N THR A 156 17.77 10.35 -2.93
CA THR A 156 17.85 10.80 -1.54
C THR A 156 18.00 9.65 -0.55
N VAL A 157 17.74 8.41 -0.98
CA VAL A 157 17.92 7.20 -0.18
C VAL A 157 19.17 6.47 -0.67
N LEU A 158 20.23 6.55 0.13
CA LEU A 158 21.50 5.84 -0.15
C LEU A 158 22.01 6.07 -1.58
N ALA A 159 21.94 7.31 -2.06
CA ALA A 159 22.38 7.73 -3.41
C ALA A 159 21.72 6.96 -4.56
N GLY A 160 20.48 6.48 -4.38
CA GLY A 160 19.75 5.71 -5.41
C GLY A 160 20.44 4.38 -5.75
N THR A 161 21.26 3.86 -4.84
CA THR A 161 22.01 2.61 -5.08
C THR A 161 21.10 1.38 -5.04
N GLN A 162 21.53 0.34 -5.75
CA GLN A 162 20.83 -0.91 -5.91
C GLN A 162 21.18 -1.88 -4.77
N GLY A 163 20.26 -2.05 -3.83
CA GLY A 163 20.38 -2.91 -2.65
C GLY A 163 19.55 -4.17 -2.78
N GLN A 164 19.63 -5.05 -1.79
CA GLN A 164 19.00 -6.37 -1.88
C GLN A 164 17.47 -6.29 -2.04
N LYS A 165 16.80 -5.43 -1.25
CA LYS A 165 15.33 -5.37 -1.27
C LYS A 165 14.81 -4.64 -2.49
N ASN A 166 15.49 -3.59 -2.96
CA ASN A 166 15.11 -2.94 -4.20
C ASN A 166 15.42 -3.78 -5.45
N HIS A 167 16.39 -4.70 -5.40
CA HIS A 167 16.55 -5.75 -6.40
C HIS A 167 15.35 -6.71 -6.42
N THR A 168 14.98 -7.30 -5.29
CA THR A 168 13.80 -8.18 -5.22
C THR A 168 12.53 -7.45 -5.70
N LYS A 169 12.38 -6.17 -5.36
CA LYS A 169 11.27 -5.34 -5.80
C LYS A 169 11.26 -5.15 -7.31
N LYS A 170 12.38 -4.73 -7.93
CA LYS A 170 12.42 -4.52 -9.39
C LYS A 170 12.28 -5.82 -10.17
N ASP A 171 12.85 -6.93 -9.69
CA ASP A 171 12.68 -8.25 -10.29
C ASP A 171 11.20 -8.64 -10.38
N ARG A 172 10.43 -8.40 -9.30
CA ARG A 172 8.99 -8.65 -9.30
C ARG A 172 8.24 -7.74 -10.29
N ILE A 173 8.60 -6.46 -10.39
CA ILE A 173 7.93 -5.54 -11.33
C ILE A 173 8.26 -5.94 -12.77
N PHE A 174 9.51 -6.34 -13.07
CA PHE A 174 9.89 -6.86 -14.39
C PHE A 174 9.11 -8.12 -14.76
N ASP A 175 8.99 -9.07 -13.84
CA ASP A 175 8.20 -10.30 -14.04
C ASP A 175 6.73 -9.98 -14.35
N VAL A 176 6.11 -9.05 -13.61
CA VAL A 176 4.74 -8.61 -13.92
C VAL A 176 4.65 -7.91 -15.27
N ALA A 177 5.61 -7.04 -15.60
CA ALA A 177 5.65 -6.34 -16.87
C ALA A 177 5.79 -7.31 -18.06
N GLU A 178 6.61 -8.35 -17.92
CA GLU A 178 6.75 -9.41 -18.93
C GLU A 178 5.44 -10.19 -19.10
N GLN A 179 4.85 -10.65 -18.00
CA GLN A 179 3.60 -11.45 -18.01
C GLN A 179 2.43 -10.69 -18.63
N LEU A 180 2.33 -9.40 -18.33
CA LEU A 180 1.23 -8.53 -18.78
C LEU A 180 1.55 -7.76 -20.06
N ARG A 181 2.76 -7.95 -20.64
CA ARG A 181 3.24 -7.24 -21.84
C ARG A 181 3.13 -5.71 -21.69
N LEU A 182 3.55 -5.19 -20.54
CA LEU A 182 3.45 -3.76 -20.24
C LEU A 182 4.72 -3.01 -20.69
N PRO A 183 4.57 -1.79 -21.25
CA PRO A 183 5.68 -0.85 -21.33
C PRO A 183 6.31 -0.62 -19.95
N PHE A 184 7.63 -0.58 -19.89
CA PHE A 184 8.37 -0.32 -18.66
C PHE A 184 9.09 1.03 -18.72
N ILE A 185 8.77 1.93 -17.79
CA ILE A 185 9.39 3.25 -17.68
C ILE A 185 10.32 3.28 -16.46
N LEU A 186 11.60 3.59 -16.65
CA LEU A 186 12.61 3.59 -15.59
C LEU A 186 13.29 4.95 -15.45
N PHE A 187 13.15 5.58 -14.28
CA PHE A 187 14.03 6.68 -13.87
C PHE A 187 15.26 6.09 -13.15
N ALA A 188 16.37 6.00 -13.87
CA ALA A 188 17.56 5.22 -13.48
C ALA A 188 18.60 5.99 -12.63
N GLU A 189 18.22 7.10 -11.98
CA GLU A 189 19.16 7.94 -11.22
C GLU A 189 19.73 7.20 -9.99
N GLY A 190 21.02 6.84 -10.02
CA GLY A 190 21.66 6.16 -8.89
C GLY A 190 23.11 5.76 -9.12
N GLY A 191 23.81 5.46 -8.03
CA GLY A 191 25.25 5.15 -8.02
C GLY A 191 25.64 3.69 -8.31
N GLY A 192 24.75 2.85 -8.83
CA GLY A 192 25.02 1.42 -9.07
C GLY A 192 24.83 0.54 -7.82
N GLY A 193 25.58 -0.55 -7.72
CA GLY A 193 25.45 -1.54 -6.63
C GLY A 193 25.70 -0.93 -5.25
N ARG A 194 24.89 -1.32 -4.26
CA ARG A 194 24.97 -0.77 -2.90
C ARG A 194 25.97 -1.53 -2.03
N PRO A 195 26.97 -0.85 -1.44
CA PRO A 195 27.76 -1.43 -0.36
C PRO A 195 27.00 -1.41 0.97
N GLY A 196 27.30 -2.37 1.84
CA GLY A 196 26.87 -2.33 3.25
C GLY A 196 25.47 -2.86 3.54
N ASP A 197 24.85 -3.58 2.60
CA ASP A 197 23.70 -4.46 2.88
C ASP A 197 24.22 -5.74 3.55
N THR A 198 24.09 -5.80 4.87
CA THR A 198 24.71 -6.81 5.74
C THR A 198 23.81 -7.98 6.12
N ASP A 199 22.51 -7.91 5.86
CA ASP A 199 21.55 -8.93 6.31
C ASP A 199 21.68 -10.24 5.53
N ALA A 200 22.17 -10.18 4.29
CA ALA A 200 22.38 -11.33 3.43
C ALA A 200 23.81 -11.86 3.54
N SER A 201 23.93 -13.19 3.53
CA SER A 201 25.20 -13.87 3.26
C SER A 201 25.35 -14.03 1.76
N GLY A 202 26.42 -13.47 1.18
CA GLY A 202 26.72 -13.59 -0.24
C GLY A 202 28.20 -13.35 -0.48
N VAL A 203 28.72 -13.83 -1.61
CA VAL A 203 30.13 -13.64 -2.00
C VAL A 203 30.26 -12.42 -2.91
N ALA A 204 29.63 -12.46 -4.09
CA ALA A 204 29.84 -11.46 -5.13
C ALA A 204 28.56 -10.79 -5.66
N GLY A 205 27.36 -11.32 -5.38
CA GLY A 205 26.08 -10.77 -5.89
C GLY A 205 25.91 -10.85 -7.40
N LEU A 206 26.66 -11.74 -8.07
CA LEU A 206 26.66 -11.93 -9.54
C LEU A 206 25.49 -12.80 -10.04
N ASP A 207 24.67 -13.30 -9.12
CA ASP A 207 23.47 -14.10 -9.35
C ASP A 207 22.19 -13.24 -9.36
N CYS A 208 22.30 -11.90 -9.30
CA CYS A 208 21.13 -11.02 -9.40
C CYS A 208 20.53 -11.02 -10.82
N LEU A 209 19.22 -11.30 -10.91
CA LEU A 209 18.54 -11.51 -12.19
C LEU A 209 18.00 -10.23 -12.82
N ALA A 210 17.96 -9.13 -12.07
CA ALA A 210 17.40 -7.85 -12.50
C ALA A 210 17.82 -7.41 -13.90
N PHE A 211 19.12 -7.51 -14.22
CA PHE A 211 19.65 -7.06 -15.51
C PHE A 211 19.17 -7.97 -16.65
N ALA A 212 19.16 -9.29 -16.42
CA ALA A 212 18.65 -10.26 -17.38
C ALA A 212 17.13 -10.11 -17.57
N TYR A 213 16.38 -9.89 -16.49
CA TYR A 213 14.93 -9.68 -16.53
C TYR A 213 14.58 -8.40 -17.26
N PHE A 214 15.28 -7.30 -16.99
CA PHE A 214 15.07 -6.05 -17.72
C PHE A 214 15.41 -6.19 -19.21
N ALA A 215 16.52 -6.87 -19.54
CA ALA A 215 16.90 -7.11 -20.94
C ALA A 215 15.87 -7.97 -21.69
N ARG A 216 15.25 -8.95 -21.03
CA ARG A 216 14.17 -9.78 -21.61
C ARG A 216 12.91 -9.00 -21.97
N LEU A 217 12.70 -7.81 -21.39
CA LEU A 217 11.59 -6.95 -21.78
C LEU A 217 11.79 -6.31 -23.17
N SER A 218 13.01 -6.35 -23.71
CA SER A 218 13.29 -5.81 -25.04
C SER A 218 12.63 -6.65 -26.13
N GLY A 219 11.85 -5.99 -26.99
CA GLY A 219 11.18 -6.65 -28.12
C GLY A 219 9.90 -7.42 -27.75
N LEU A 220 9.38 -7.23 -26.53
CA LEU A 220 8.08 -7.76 -26.13
C LEU A 220 6.90 -7.01 -26.74
#